data_AF-A0A0D6MZL4-F1
#
_entry.id   AF-A0A0D6MZL4-F1
#
_cell.length_a   1.000
_cell.length_b   1.000
_cell.length_c   1.000
_cell.angle_alpha   90.00
_cell.angle_beta   90.00
_cell.angle_gamma   90.00
#
_symmetry.space_group_name_H-M   'P 1'
#
loop_
_entity.id
_entity.type
_entity.pdbx_description
1 polymer ?
#
loop_
_entity_poly.entity_id
_entity_poly.type
_entity_poly.pdbx_seq_one_letter_code
_entity_poly.pdbx_strand_id
1 'polypeptide(L)'
;MSCLFTVGKDKGYAALALVALWSGATPKAFAAPATVGKPATAASGQHTPVTTTTPHTAPIVTLQPLSTSSTPDVDSFEPDPSAIRRPANTPIPPSGVPILPSPGYATMSVQSYAPAGEEQGAAHTLELDALTNWEGPSGLLPPRLDALRRSDMNDPYYVPTAGTGHLVPLLDPPRKWLHDRGFTFSFTYKGEAMGVASGGIKKGVSYVHELTLQTVFDLERMAHLKGWSVHALVMERAGKALQNGRLGEYYVAMQEVYSLSGNVAAHLVDMYAEKRMLHNRMDVIFGRMSLTHVFATSPLLCSFMVTCSAPVALKQNPGFSVYPKATWGARVRIRPTRDTALQVGAYSVSALTDNPSGWSWGAENTTGLSLPIEFTWQPFLTRNRLPGHYVLGYAHDTTRYADKITSAIPAKLAQTIPDKRSAPSDMFWLEADQMVYRRGGRNMMAGGYLMAGYVHVTPRVVNLSDQVYGGFSFVGLLPSRLTDRFGVLYSWYHVSRRRRDSQIIAQDAGLSLGPTLHGVQDNSHIIESYYAIDAFPGLLIQPTFQYMIHPGETHHIRNAAIVGLKLIANL
;
A
#
# COMPACT_ATOMS: atom_id res chain seq x y z
N MET A 1 -29.34 33.63 -35.66
CA MET A 1 -30.47 34.59 -35.79
C MET A 1 -30.67 35.26 -34.44
N SER A 2 -31.22 36.47 -34.39
CA SER A 2 -30.94 37.46 -33.32
C SER A 2 -31.65 37.27 -31.97
N CYS A 3 -30.96 37.65 -30.89
CA CYS A 3 -31.36 38.60 -29.81
C CYS A 3 -30.20 38.63 -28.78
N LEU A 4 -29.59 39.75 -28.31
CA LEU A 4 -30.07 41.06 -27.80
C LEU A 4 -30.97 40.91 -26.56
N PHE A 5 -30.86 41.71 -25.48
CA PHE A 5 -30.34 43.08 -25.29
C PHE A 5 -29.42 43.17 -24.01
N THR A 6 -28.25 43.86 -23.98
CA THR A 6 -27.96 45.28 -23.59
C THR A 6 -28.35 45.69 -22.13
N VAL A 7 -27.71 46.65 -21.42
CA VAL A 7 -26.62 47.62 -21.77
C VAL A 7 -25.84 48.13 -20.53
N GLY A 8 -24.57 48.50 -20.72
CA GLY A 8 -23.91 49.66 -20.09
C GLY A 8 -23.37 49.56 -18.64
N LYS A 9 -22.44 50.46 -18.22
CA LYS A 9 -21.71 51.47 -19.01
C LYS A 9 -20.46 52.05 -18.29
N ASP A 10 -19.43 52.35 -19.11
CA ASP A 10 -18.35 53.34 -18.94
C ASP A 10 -17.29 53.25 -17.80
N LYS A 11 -16.05 53.62 -18.18
CA LYS A 11 -14.82 53.93 -17.38
C LYS A 11 -14.05 52.71 -16.82
N GLY A 12 -12.72 52.62 -16.95
CA GLY A 12 -11.73 53.53 -17.56
C GLY A 12 -10.46 52.83 -18.08
N TYR A 13 -9.52 53.61 -18.62
CA TYR A 13 -8.39 53.14 -19.43
C TYR A 13 -7.10 52.83 -18.64
N ALA A 14 -6.25 51.99 -19.27
CA ALA A 14 -4.78 51.97 -19.18
C ALA A 14 -4.12 51.48 -17.85
N ALA A 15 -2.90 50.93 -17.85
CA ALA A 15 -2.11 50.26 -18.91
C ALA A 15 -0.87 49.56 -18.27
N LEU A 16 -0.09 48.87 -19.12
CA LEU A 16 1.32 48.49 -18.96
C LEU A 16 1.69 47.44 -17.89
N ALA A 17 2.24 46.34 -18.39
CA ALA A 17 3.18 45.51 -17.64
C ALA A 17 4.54 46.23 -17.51
N LEU A 18 5.38 45.78 -16.56
CA LEU A 18 6.80 46.12 -16.55
C LEU A 18 7.64 44.92 -16.11
N VAL A 19 8.50 44.46 -17.01
CA VAL A 19 9.61 43.53 -16.72
C VAL A 19 10.77 44.35 -16.18
N ALA A 20 11.48 43.83 -15.18
CA ALA A 20 12.77 44.35 -14.76
C ALA A 20 13.80 43.21 -14.71
N LEU A 21 14.70 43.19 -15.69
CA LEU A 21 15.97 42.46 -15.54
C LEU A 21 16.84 43.19 -14.51
N TRP A 22 17.77 42.48 -13.88
CA TRP A 22 19.08 43.06 -13.57
C TRP A 22 20.17 41.99 -13.71
N SER A 23 21.33 42.38 -14.25
CA SER A 23 22.32 41.43 -14.76
C SER A 23 23.74 41.77 -14.30
N GLY A 24 24.39 40.79 -13.65
CA GLY A 24 25.84 40.58 -13.73
C GLY A 24 26.76 41.52 -12.94
N ALA A 25 27.32 40.99 -11.86
CA ALA A 25 28.70 41.27 -11.47
C ALA A 25 29.27 40.06 -10.71
N THR A 26 30.44 39.55 -11.10
CA THR A 26 31.20 38.59 -10.30
C THR A 26 32.12 39.34 -9.34
N PRO A 27 32.53 38.70 -8.23
CA PRO A 27 33.98 38.62 -8.04
C PRO A 27 34.48 37.25 -7.54
N LYS A 28 35.48 36.76 -8.27
CA LYS A 28 36.71 36.06 -7.81
C LYS A 28 36.69 35.28 -6.49
N ALA A 29 37.04 34.00 -6.60
CA ALA A 29 37.37 33.14 -5.47
C ALA A 29 38.53 33.69 -4.61
N PHE A 30 38.51 33.33 -3.32
CA PHE A 30 39.65 33.38 -2.43
C PHE A 30 39.81 32.02 -1.73
N ALA A 31 40.75 31.21 -2.20
CA ALA A 31 41.18 29.98 -1.54
C ALA A 31 42.68 30.10 -1.27
N ALA A 32 43.05 30.07 0.00
CA ALA A 32 44.44 30.14 0.47
C ALA A 32 44.72 28.99 1.46
N PRO A 33 45.97 28.50 1.57
CA PRO A 33 46.19 27.07 1.81
C PRO A 33 46.96 26.77 3.12
N ALA A 34 47.53 25.56 3.17
CA ALA A 34 48.41 24.98 4.19
C ALA A 34 47.67 24.23 5.35
N THR A 35 48.22 23.15 5.93
CA THR A 35 49.57 22.55 5.74
C THR A 35 49.54 21.02 5.81
N VAL A 36 50.50 20.37 5.13
CA VAL A 36 50.81 18.93 5.30
C VAL A 36 51.63 18.72 6.58
N GLY A 37 51.42 17.60 7.29
CA GLY A 37 52.16 17.28 8.53
C GLY A 37 52.26 15.79 8.86
N LYS A 38 53.31 15.13 8.32
CA LYS A 38 53.90 13.81 8.67
C LYS A 38 55.32 13.77 8.03
N PRO A 39 56.28 12.92 8.45
CA PRO A 39 56.19 11.69 9.28
C PRO A 39 57.00 11.87 10.62
N ALA A 40 57.56 10.89 11.36
CA ALA A 40 57.97 9.51 11.05
C ALA A 40 58.31 8.61 12.26
N THR A 41 58.38 7.28 12.00
CA THR A 41 59.25 6.23 12.61
C THR A 41 59.10 5.89 14.11
N ALA A 42 59.29 4.65 14.61
CA ALA A 42 59.73 3.35 14.04
C ALA A 42 58.88 2.19 14.67
N ALA A 43 59.16 0.87 14.64
CA ALA A 43 60.26 0.04 14.14
C ALA A 43 59.76 -1.41 13.81
N SER A 44 60.21 -2.04 12.72
CA SER A 44 61.16 -3.19 12.63
C SER A 44 60.67 -4.60 13.07
N GLY A 45 60.61 -5.56 12.11
CA GLY A 45 60.42 -7.00 12.35
C GLY A 45 60.49 -7.86 11.07
N GLN A 46 61.30 -8.92 11.05
CA GLN A 46 61.75 -9.70 9.87
C GLN A 46 61.98 -11.18 10.28
N HIS A 47 61.98 -12.24 9.45
CA HIS A 47 61.77 -12.48 7.98
C HIS A 47 61.01 -13.85 7.85
N THR A 48 60.86 -14.63 6.76
CA THR A 48 61.41 -14.74 5.37
C THR A 48 60.39 -15.54 4.50
N PRO A 49 60.43 -15.56 3.15
CA PRO A 49 59.45 -16.26 2.31
C PRO A 49 59.88 -17.67 1.84
N VAL A 50 58.93 -18.45 1.29
CA VAL A 50 59.15 -19.71 0.52
C VAL A 50 58.18 -19.73 -0.68
N THR A 51 58.52 -20.46 -1.76
CA THR A 51 58.06 -20.14 -3.14
C THR A 51 57.61 -21.37 -3.95
N THR A 52 56.74 -21.15 -4.95
CA THR A 52 56.49 -21.97 -6.18
C THR A 52 55.89 -23.38 -6.09
N THR A 53 54.84 -23.63 -6.88
CA THR A 53 54.87 -24.58 -8.04
C THR A 53 53.69 -24.35 -9.00
N THR A 54 53.96 -24.23 -10.30
CA THR A 54 53.07 -24.54 -11.45
C THR A 54 53.97 -25.06 -12.59
N PRO A 55 53.49 -25.89 -13.55
CA PRO A 55 52.92 -25.32 -14.79
C PRO A 55 51.84 -26.18 -15.50
N HIS A 56 51.08 -25.58 -16.44
CA HIS A 56 50.99 -25.97 -17.86
C HIS A 56 50.03 -25.04 -18.66
N THR A 57 50.13 -25.04 -19.99
CA THR A 57 49.44 -24.14 -20.96
C THR A 57 48.82 -24.97 -22.10
N ALA A 58 48.02 -24.47 -23.08
CA ALA A 58 47.66 -23.14 -23.58
C ALA A 58 46.22 -23.21 -24.21
N PRO A 59 45.65 -22.21 -24.95
CA PRO A 59 46.10 -20.87 -25.31
C PRO A 59 45.09 -19.73 -24.95
N ILE A 60 45.31 -18.52 -25.48
CA ILE A 60 44.63 -17.26 -25.12
C ILE A 60 43.84 -16.69 -26.32
N VAL A 61 42.70 -16.03 -26.04
CA VAL A 61 42.06 -15.06 -26.94
C VAL A 61 41.91 -13.72 -26.21
N THR A 62 42.30 -12.62 -26.85
CA THR A 62 42.46 -11.30 -26.23
C THR A 62 41.19 -10.44 -26.33
N LEU A 63 40.80 -9.79 -25.24
CA LEU A 63 39.83 -8.68 -25.23
C LEU A 63 40.36 -7.53 -24.36
N GLN A 64 40.18 -6.29 -24.81
CA GLN A 64 40.63 -5.09 -24.10
C GLN A 64 39.63 -4.65 -23.02
N PRO A 65 40.09 -4.09 -21.88
CA PRO A 65 39.22 -3.46 -20.90
C PRO A 65 38.75 -2.07 -21.39
N LEU A 66 37.45 -1.79 -21.28
CA LEU A 66 36.91 -0.44 -21.50
C LEU A 66 36.82 0.33 -20.17
N SER A 67 37.17 1.61 -20.19
CA SER A 67 37.27 2.46 -18.98
C SER A 67 35.91 2.95 -18.47
N THR A 68 35.70 2.91 -17.15
CA THR A 68 34.48 3.39 -16.47
C THR A 68 34.67 4.78 -15.85
N SER A 69 34.11 5.84 -16.44
CA SER A 69 34.06 7.17 -15.80
C SER A 69 33.06 8.16 -16.45
N SER A 70 31.77 8.06 -16.10
CA SER A 70 30.84 9.22 -16.07
C SER A 70 29.50 8.86 -15.41
N THR A 71 28.94 9.82 -14.67
CA THR A 71 27.56 9.80 -14.14
C THR A 71 26.89 11.12 -14.55
N PRO A 72 25.71 11.11 -15.18
CA PRO A 72 24.93 12.33 -15.42
C PRO A 72 24.15 12.75 -14.16
N ASP A 73 24.19 14.03 -13.82
CA ASP A 73 23.35 14.63 -12.77
C ASP A 73 21.90 14.85 -13.24
N VAL A 74 21.00 15.06 -12.27
CA VAL A 74 19.54 15.20 -12.47
C VAL A 74 19.05 16.65 -12.31
N ASP A 75 19.83 17.52 -11.66
CA ASP A 75 19.40 18.84 -11.14
C ASP A 75 19.34 19.96 -12.20
N SER A 76 18.81 19.67 -13.39
CA SER A 76 18.52 20.69 -14.41
C SER A 76 17.09 20.56 -14.94
N PHE A 77 16.41 21.71 -15.10
CA PHE A 77 15.03 21.92 -15.60
C PHE A 77 13.89 22.01 -14.55
N GLU A 78 13.97 22.99 -13.62
CA GLU A 78 12.79 23.49 -12.87
C GLU A 78 12.56 25.02 -13.07
N PRO A 79 11.32 25.55 -12.90
CA PRO A 79 10.98 26.96 -13.14
C PRO A 79 10.94 27.86 -11.88
N ASP A 80 10.87 29.19 -12.10
CA ASP A 80 10.95 30.24 -11.07
C ASP A 80 9.73 30.29 -10.09
N PRO A 81 9.93 30.34 -8.75
CA PRO A 81 8.85 30.36 -7.76
C PRO A 81 8.11 31.70 -7.52
N SER A 82 8.42 32.78 -8.25
CA SER A 82 7.97 34.16 -7.91
C SER A 82 6.50 34.50 -8.20
N ALA A 83 5.73 33.59 -8.80
CA ALA A 83 4.34 33.85 -9.20
C ALA A 83 3.33 33.74 -8.03
N ILE A 84 2.54 34.80 -7.85
CA ILE A 84 1.32 34.88 -7.00
C ILE A 84 1.57 34.89 -5.47
N ARG A 85 1.72 36.11 -4.92
CA ARG A 85 1.34 36.45 -3.53
C ARG A 85 0.27 37.53 -3.51
N ARG A 86 -0.59 37.53 -2.48
CA ARG A 86 -1.25 38.76 -2.01
C ARG A 86 -1.29 38.80 -0.47
N PRO A 87 -0.64 39.79 0.18
CA PRO A 87 -0.74 40.00 1.62
C PRO A 87 -1.70 41.15 1.99
N ALA A 88 -2.04 41.19 3.28
CA ALA A 88 -2.55 42.32 4.08
C ALA A 88 -3.98 42.87 3.82
N ASN A 89 -4.61 43.23 4.95
CA ASN A 89 -5.79 44.11 5.13
C ASN A 89 -7.16 43.64 4.61
N THR A 90 -7.88 42.88 5.45
CA THR A 90 -9.30 43.12 5.82
C THR A 90 -9.62 42.45 7.19
N PRO A 91 -10.62 42.91 7.98
CA PRO A 91 -10.58 42.79 9.45
C PRO A 91 -11.56 41.78 10.12
N ILE A 92 -11.24 41.46 11.38
CA ILE A 92 -12.09 40.92 12.48
C ILE A 92 -12.75 42.14 13.21
N PRO A 93 -13.84 42.09 14.05
CA PRO A 93 -14.35 41.04 14.98
C PRO A 93 -15.92 41.03 15.08
N PRO A 94 -16.67 40.93 16.23
CA PRO A 94 -16.47 40.36 17.59
C PRO A 94 -17.66 39.52 18.20
N SER A 95 -17.42 38.88 19.37
CA SER A 95 -18.40 38.40 20.41
C SER A 95 -19.37 37.23 20.09
N GLY A 96 -19.88 36.41 21.03
CA GLY A 96 -19.77 36.35 22.51
C GLY A 96 -20.15 34.96 23.12
N VAL A 97 -20.06 34.76 24.44
CA VAL A 97 -20.00 33.45 25.19
C VAL A 97 -20.78 33.58 26.53
N PRO A 98 -21.57 32.60 27.10
CA PRO A 98 -21.28 31.16 27.43
C PRO A 98 -22.35 30.14 26.91
N ILE A 99 -22.35 28.80 27.09
CA ILE A 99 -21.77 27.74 27.99
C ILE A 99 -22.58 27.37 29.25
N LEU A 100 -22.99 26.08 29.38
CA LEU A 100 -23.11 25.17 30.57
C LEU A 100 -24.21 24.08 30.34
N PRO A 101 -24.22 22.92 31.05
CA PRO A 101 -23.35 21.75 30.82
C PRO A 101 -24.14 20.44 30.52
N SER A 102 -23.44 19.36 30.14
CA SER A 102 -24.01 18.01 29.93
C SER A 102 -23.23 16.92 30.69
N PRO A 103 -23.84 15.75 31.01
CA PRO A 103 -23.21 14.73 31.86
C PRO A 103 -22.05 13.99 31.17
N GLY A 104 -20.99 13.70 31.94
CA GLY A 104 -19.70 13.27 31.40
C GLY A 104 -19.59 11.79 31.00
N TYR A 105 -18.79 11.54 29.96
CA TYR A 105 -18.37 10.21 29.50
C TYR A 105 -17.02 9.79 30.13
N ALA A 106 -16.80 8.47 30.23
CA ALA A 106 -15.62 7.91 30.89
C ALA A 106 -14.34 8.05 30.03
N THR A 107 -13.46 8.98 30.39
CA THR A 107 -12.28 9.34 29.60
C THR A 107 -11.15 8.31 29.64
N MET A 108 -10.74 7.82 28.47
CA MET A 108 -9.32 7.65 28.13
C MET A 108 -9.11 8.10 26.70
N SER A 109 -8.33 9.16 26.54
CA SER A 109 -8.01 9.78 25.25
C SER A 109 -6.75 9.12 24.66
N VAL A 110 -6.91 7.92 24.09
CA VAL A 110 -5.88 7.29 23.26
C VAL A 110 -6.54 6.94 21.93
N GLN A 111 -6.62 7.92 21.03
CA GLN A 111 -7.22 7.75 19.72
C GLN A 111 -6.37 6.83 18.84
N SER A 112 -7.05 5.86 18.21
CA SER A 112 -6.64 5.33 16.92
C SER A 112 -6.58 6.52 15.95
N TYR A 113 -5.47 6.73 15.24
CA TYR A 113 -5.45 7.71 14.16
C TYR A 113 -5.95 7.06 12.86
N ALA A 114 -7.24 6.75 12.84
CA ALA A 114 -8.02 6.85 11.62
C ALA A 114 -8.04 8.34 11.17
N PRO A 115 -8.20 8.66 9.87
CA PRO A 115 -8.31 10.04 9.41
C PRO A 115 -9.40 10.78 10.20
N ALA A 116 -9.02 11.90 10.82
CA ALA A 116 -9.65 12.44 12.02
C ALA A 116 -11.19 12.55 11.98
N GLY A 117 -11.86 11.53 12.53
CA GLY A 117 -13.32 11.46 12.66
C GLY A 117 -13.81 10.76 13.93
N GLU A 118 -12.89 10.29 14.79
CA GLU A 118 -13.19 9.56 16.02
C GLU A 118 -13.17 10.46 17.27
N GLU A 119 -13.95 11.54 17.24
CA GLU A 119 -14.37 12.26 18.45
C GLU A 119 -15.86 12.01 18.71
N GLN A 120 -16.25 11.91 19.99
CA GLN A 120 -17.65 11.72 20.41
C GLN A 120 -18.50 12.96 20.07
N GLY A 121 -19.05 12.98 18.86
CA GLY A 121 -19.79 14.11 18.29
C GLY A 121 -19.38 14.50 16.86
N ALA A 122 -18.37 13.87 16.27
CA ALA A 122 -17.97 14.11 14.88
C ALA A 122 -19.05 13.59 13.89
N ALA A 123 -19.50 14.47 12.99
CA ALA A 123 -20.65 14.21 12.11
C ALA A 123 -20.42 13.18 10.98
N HIS A 124 -19.22 12.62 10.83
CA HIS A 124 -18.79 11.88 9.64
C HIS A 124 -17.99 10.60 9.98
N THR A 125 -18.53 9.75 10.85
CA THR A 125 -18.07 8.34 10.95
C THR A 125 -18.04 7.69 9.56
N LEU A 126 -16.99 6.91 9.28
CA LEU A 126 -16.77 6.21 8.00
C LEU A 126 -17.56 4.88 7.89
N GLU A 127 -18.37 4.60 8.90
CA GLU A 127 -19.31 3.48 8.97
C GLU A 127 -20.60 3.86 8.22
N LEU A 128 -21.11 2.98 7.37
CA LEU A 128 -22.44 3.16 6.77
C LEU A 128 -23.52 2.73 7.77
N ASP A 129 -24.54 3.56 7.95
CA ASP A 129 -25.81 3.17 8.56
C ASP A 129 -26.43 2.00 7.78
N ALA A 130 -27.19 1.13 8.45
CA ALA A 130 -27.94 0.08 7.77
C ALA A 130 -29.19 0.63 7.06
N LEU A 131 -29.45 0.23 5.80
CA LEU A 131 -30.67 0.57 5.07
C LEU A 131 -31.92 0.05 5.79
N THR A 132 -31.85 -1.13 6.39
CA THR A 132 -32.93 -1.72 7.20
C THR A 132 -32.50 -1.94 8.65
N ASN A 133 -33.48 -1.94 9.56
CA ASN A 133 -33.29 -2.41 10.94
C ASN A 133 -33.35 -3.94 11.07
N TRP A 134 -33.38 -4.67 9.95
CA TRP A 134 -33.40 -6.13 9.95
C TRP A 134 -32.00 -6.69 10.19
N GLU A 135 -31.98 -7.91 10.70
CA GLU A 135 -30.77 -8.74 10.78
C GLU A 135 -30.57 -9.44 9.42
N GLY A 136 -29.32 -9.53 8.96
CA GLY A 136 -28.96 -10.26 7.74
C GLY A 136 -28.84 -11.76 8.00
N PRO A 137 -27.78 -12.43 7.51
CA PRO A 137 -27.54 -13.85 7.81
C PRO A 137 -27.52 -14.16 9.31
N SER A 138 -27.14 -13.19 10.16
CA SER A 138 -27.18 -13.33 11.63
C SER A 138 -28.59 -13.58 12.16
N GLY A 139 -29.64 -13.19 11.44
CA GLY A 139 -31.04 -13.47 11.80
C GLY A 139 -31.37 -14.96 11.84
N LEU A 140 -30.62 -15.79 11.10
CA LEU A 140 -30.71 -17.25 11.10
C LEU A 140 -29.94 -17.90 12.26
N LEU A 141 -29.07 -17.15 12.95
CA LEU A 141 -28.32 -17.65 14.09
C LEU A 141 -29.22 -17.69 15.36
N PRO A 142 -29.12 -18.75 16.17
CA PRO A 142 -29.76 -18.78 17.49
C PRO A 142 -29.35 -17.55 18.34
N PRO A 143 -30.26 -16.91 19.11
CA PRO A 143 -29.97 -15.69 19.92
C PRO A 143 -28.91 -15.81 21.03
N ARG A 144 -28.24 -16.95 21.12
CA ARG A 144 -27.10 -17.25 22.00
C ARG A 144 -25.75 -17.26 21.25
N LEU A 145 -25.78 -17.12 19.93
CA LEU A 145 -24.64 -17.21 19.01
C LEU A 145 -24.39 -15.93 18.22
N ASP A 146 -25.35 -15.03 18.09
CA ASP A 146 -25.12 -13.62 17.70
C ASP A 146 -25.81 -12.68 18.71
N ALA A 147 -25.27 -11.47 18.89
CA ALA A 147 -25.68 -10.51 19.90
C ALA A 147 -26.10 -9.13 19.36
N LEU A 148 -26.14 -8.92 18.03
CA LEU A 148 -26.48 -7.64 17.40
C LEU A 148 -27.90 -7.15 17.69
N ARG A 149 -28.75 -8.02 18.24
CA ARG A 149 -30.12 -7.73 18.70
C ARG A 149 -30.22 -6.69 19.82
N ARG A 150 -29.09 -6.19 20.38
CA ARG A 150 -29.07 -5.25 21.51
C ARG A 150 -28.11 -4.07 21.34
N SER A 151 -28.44 -3.21 20.37
CA SER A 151 -28.21 -1.75 20.39
C SER A 151 -26.80 -1.25 20.71
N ASP A 152 -25.77 -1.99 20.32
CA ASP A 152 -24.37 -1.59 20.49
C ASP A 152 -23.62 -1.95 19.20
N MET A 153 -23.36 -0.92 18.38
CA MET A 153 -22.61 -0.99 17.12
C MET A 153 -21.95 0.37 16.86
N ASN A 154 -21.13 0.83 17.81
CA ASN A 154 -20.02 1.73 17.48
C ASN A 154 -18.78 0.84 17.47
N ASP A 155 -18.46 0.25 16.33
CA ASP A 155 -17.26 -0.59 16.18
C ASP A 155 -16.57 -0.22 14.86
N PRO A 156 -15.67 0.78 14.88
CA PRO A 156 -14.78 1.02 13.76
C PRO A 156 -13.89 -0.22 13.63
N TYR A 157 -14.30 -1.14 12.77
CA TYR A 157 -13.64 -2.43 12.52
C TYR A 157 -12.38 -2.21 11.68
N TYR A 158 -11.47 -1.42 12.25
CA TYR A 158 -10.22 -0.97 11.70
C TYR A 158 -9.21 -1.00 12.85
N VAL A 159 -8.51 -2.12 13.01
CA VAL A 159 -7.34 -2.15 13.89
C VAL A 159 -6.29 -1.25 13.23
N PRO A 160 -5.89 -0.11 13.83
CA PRO A 160 -4.94 0.77 13.19
C PRO A 160 -3.61 0.04 13.01
N THR A 161 -3.14 0.01 11.76
CA THR A 161 -1.85 -0.53 11.36
C THR A 161 -0.71 0.46 11.63
N ALA A 162 -1.06 1.72 11.91
CA ALA A 162 -0.17 2.73 12.45
C ALA A 162 -0.18 2.75 14.00
N GLY A 163 0.82 3.39 14.60
CA GLY A 163 0.82 3.69 16.04
C GLY A 163 -0.25 4.73 16.41
N THR A 164 -0.73 4.70 17.66
CA THR A 164 -1.73 5.66 18.16
C THR A 164 -1.15 7.08 18.23
N GLY A 165 -1.87 8.09 17.74
CA GLY A 165 -1.38 9.48 17.72
C GLY A 165 -0.28 9.74 16.67
N HIS A 166 0.56 10.74 16.95
CA HIS A 166 1.57 11.28 16.03
C HIS A 166 2.71 11.97 16.80
N LEU A 167 3.84 12.24 16.12
CA LEU A 167 5.11 12.65 16.73
C LEU A 167 5.19 14.14 17.09
N VAL A 168 4.36 15.02 16.50
CA VAL A 168 4.45 16.47 16.71
C VAL A 168 3.14 17.07 17.30
N PRO A 169 2.81 16.84 18.59
CA PRO A 169 1.64 17.43 19.27
C PRO A 169 1.55 18.96 19.23
N LEU A 170 2.67 19.66 19.00
CA LEU A 170 2.68 21.11 18.77
C LEU A 170 1.85 21.54 17.54
N LEU A 171 1.54 20.61 16.63
CA LEU A 171 0.67 20.84 15.48
C LEU A 171 -0.83 20.68 15.79
N ASP A 172 -1.24 20.28 17.00
CA ASP A 172 -2.66 20.03 17.28
C ASP A 172 -3.55 21.28 17.16
N PRO A 173 -3.17 22.47 17.65
CA PRO A 173 -3.96 23.69 17.42
C PRO A 173 -4.16 24.04 15.93
N PRO A 174 -3.12 24.09 15.05
CA PRO A 174 -3.34 24.34 13.63
C PRO A 174 -4.01 23.16 12.90
N ARG A 175 -3.78 21.90 13.29
CA ARG A 175 -4.49 20.73 12.74
C ARG A 175 -5.98 20.81 13.04
N LYS A 176 -6.38 21.13 14.27
CA LYS A 176 -7.78 21.34 14.61
C LYS A 176 -8.38 22.54 13.88
N TRP A 177 -7.65 23.65 13.77
CA TRP A 177 -8.09 24.83 13.02
C TRP A 177 -8.37 24.52 11.54
N LEU A 178 -7.58 23.64 10.92
CA LEU A 178 -7.80 23.13 9.57
C LEU A 178 -9.00 22.16 9.51
N HIS A 179 -9.09 21.22 10.45
CA HIS A 179 -10.18 20.24 10.54
C HIS A 179 -11.56 20.90 10.71
N ASP A 180 -11.66 21.90 11.58
CA ASP A 180 -12.86 22.71 11.81
C ASP A 180 -13.30 23.48 10.54
N ARG A 181 -12.42 23.60 9.53
CA ARG A 181 -12.68 24.18 8.20
C ARG A 181 -12.84 23.14 7.10
N GLY A 182 -12.78 21.86 7.43
CA GLY A 182 -12.91 20.73 6.48
C GLY A 182 -11.61 20.24 5.85
N PHE A 183 -10.44 20.69 6.32
CA PHE A 183 -9.15 20.23 5.83
C PHE A 183 -8.53 19.24 6.82
N THR A 184 -8.41 17.97 6.43
CA THR A 184 -7.65 16.96 7.18
C THR A 184 -6.40 16.59 6.40
N PHE A 185 -5.26 16.43 7.08
CA PHE A 185 -4.03 15.92 6.50
C PHE A 185 -3.36 14.91 7.44
N SER A 186 -2.66 13.95 6.85
CA SER A 186 -1.78 13.00 7.54
C SER A 186 -0.48 12.88 6.75
N PHE A 187 0.66 12.84 7.45
CA PHE A 187 1.95 12.56 6.86
C PHE A 187 2.63 11.44 7.63
N THR A 188 2.90 10.33 6.95
CA THR A 188 3.36 9.09 7.56
C THR A 188 4.56 8.54 6.78
N TYR A 189 5.63 8.21 7.50
CA TYR A 189 6.78 7.48 7.01
C TYR A 189 6.66 6.00 7.37
N LYS A 190 6.89 5.11 6.41
CA LYS A 190 6.95 3.65 6.59
C LYS A 190 8.27 3.13 6.02
N GLY A 191 9.16 2.64 6.88
CA GLY A 191 10.48 2.11 6.52
C GLY A 191 10.61 0.62 6.83
N GLU A 192 11.20 -0.15 5.91
CA GLU A 192 11.32 -1.61 6.01
C GLU A 192 12.77 -2.05 5.74
N ALA A 193 13.48 -2.46 6.80
CA ALA A 193 14.84 -2.97 6.74
C ALA A 193 14.85 -4.49 6.91
N MET A 194 15.22 -5.24 5.87
CA MET A 194 15.18 -6.71 5.86
C MET A 194 16.51 -7.33 5.44
N GLY A 195 16.88 -8.47 6.00
CA GLY A 195 18.12 -9.17 5.67
C GLY A 195 18.01 -10.69 5.67
N VAL A 196 18.61 -11.33 4.65
CA VAL A 196 18.71 -12.80 4.56
C VAL A 196 19.78 -13.29 5.53
N ALA A 197 19.35 -13.97 6.60
CA ALA A 197 20.22 -14.56 7.62
C ALA A 197 20.78 -15.93 7.17
N SER A 198 19.95 -16.75 6.51
CA SER A 198 20.33 -18.05 5.93
C SER A 198 19.50 -18.35 4.68
N GLY A 199 19.98 -19.27 3.84
CA GLY A 199 19.34 -19.64 2.57
C GLY A 199 19.36 -18.53 1.52
N GLY A 200 18.41 -18.60 0.58
CA GLY A 200 18.32 -17.71 -0.59
C GLY A 200 19.49 -17.92 -1.57
N ILE A 201 19.68 -16.93 -2.44
CA ILE A 201 20.82 -16.82 -3.35
C ILE A 201 22.01 -16.16 -2.64
N LYS A 202 21.78 -15.09 -1.87
CA LYS A 202 22.85 -14.27 -1.29
C LYS A 202 22.43 -13.60 0.03
N LYS A 203 23.28 -13.70 1.06
CA LYS A 203 23.09 -13.00 2.34
C LYS A 203 23.22 -11.48 2.22
N GLY A 204 22.65 -10.76 3.19
CA GLY A 204 22.82 -9.32 3.38
C GLY A 204 21.50 -8.57 3.51
N VAL A 205 21.60 -7.30 3.89
CA VAL A 205 20.47 -6.40 4.17
C VAL A 205 20.06 -5.62 2.91
N SER A 206 18.78 -5.29 2.82
CA SER A 206 18.15 -4.38 1.88
C SER A 206 17.19 -3.46 2.63
N TYR A 207 17.00 -2.23 2.15
CA TYR A 207 16.18 -1.21 2.78
C TYR A 207 15.28 -0.53 1.75
N VAL A 208 14.04 -0.26 2.14
CA VAL A 208 13.01 0.42 1.33
C VAL A 208 12.16 1.31 2.24
N HIS A 209 11.61 2.41 1.72
CA HIS A 209 10.68 3.27 2.44
C HIS A 209 9.61 3.90 1.56
N GLU A 210 8.58 4.40 2.22
CA GLU A 210 7.45 5.14 1.69
C GLU A 210 7.24 6.39 2.58
N LEU A 211 7.06 7.56 1.97
CA LEU A 211 6.54 8.76 2.63
C LEU A 211 5.15 9.06 2.04
N THR A 212 4.09 8.82 2.81
CA THR A 212 2.70 9.01 2.40
C THR A 212 2.15 10.33 2.91
N LEU A 213 1.68 11.19 2.00
CA LEU A 213 0.87 12.37 2.27
C LEU A 213 -0.59 12.11 1.87
N GLN A 214 -1.47 12.02 2.86
CA GLN A 214 -2.92 11.90 2.65
C GLN A 214 -3.61 13.21 3.00
N THR A 215 -4.57 13.64 2.18
CA THR A 215 -5.45 14.78 2.49
C THR A 215 -6.92 14.43 2.24
N VAL A 216 -7.80 15.02 3.04
CA VAL A 216 -9.26 14.91 2.89
C VAL A 216 -9.88 16.31 3.01
N PHE A 217 -10.71 16.65 2.03
CA PHE A 217 -11.44 17.91 1.90
C PHE A 217 -12.93 17.64 2.11
N ASP A 218 -13.46 18.01 3.28
CA ASP A 218 -14.89 17.95 3.62
C ASP A 218 -15.61 19.14 2.96
N LEU A 219 -16.37 18.86 1.89
CA LEU A 219 -17.05 19.88 1.11
C LEU A 219 -18.39 20.33 1.73
N GLU A 220 -18.90 19.62 2.75
CA GLU A 220 -20.03 20.09 3.56
C GLU A 220 -19.57 21.24 4.48
N ARG A 221 -18.37 21.12 5.08
CA ARG A 221 -17.71 22.22 5.81
C ARG A 221 -17.19 23.33 4.90
N MET A 222 -16.48 22.99 3.83
CA MET A 222 -15.81 23.98 2.98
C MET A 222 -16.74 24.76 2.04
N ALA A 223 -17.83 24.14 1.56
CA ALA A 223 -18.67 24.67 0.48
C ALA A 223 -20.17 24.37 0.65
N HIS A 224 -20.61 23.87 1.80
CA HIS A 224 -21.99 23.44 2.08
C HIS A 224 -22.54 22.37 1.12
N LEU A 225 -21.65 21.64 0.43
CA LEU A 225 -21.98 20.53 -0.45
C LEU A 225 -22.24 19.26 0.35
N LYS A 226 -23.38 19.23 1.05
CA LYS A 226 -23.78 18.16 1.99
C LYS A 226 -23.41 16.74 1.57
N GLY A 227 -22.66 16.03 2.40
CA GLY A 227 -22.22 14.65 2.19
C GLY A 227 -21.22 14.44 1.05
N TRP A 228 -20.59 15.49 0.52
CA TRP A 228 -19.46 15.37 -0.41
C TRP A 228 -18.12 15.54 0.33
N SER A 229 -17.13 14.74 -0.05
CA SER A 229 -15.72 14.98 0.29
C SER A 229 -14.82 14.63 -0.89
N VAL A 230 -13.58 15.12 -0.89
CA VAL A 230 -12.53 14.74 -1.84
C VAL A 230 -11.34 14.19 -1.06
N HIS A 231 -10.87 13.01 -1.45
CA HIS A 231 -9.72 12.34 -0.87
C HIS A 231 -8.57 12.37 -1.86
N ALA A 232 -7.35 12.63 -1.38
CA ALA A 232 -6.14 12.50 -2.18
C ALA A 232 -5.02 11.82 -1.36
N LEU A 233 -4.26 10.96 -2.03
CA LEU A 233 -3.08 10.30 -1.47
C LEU A 233 -1.96 10.35 -2.50
N VAL A 234 -0.86 11.01 -2.12
CA VAL A 234 0.39 11.07 -2.86
C VAL A 234 1.47 10.46 -1.98
N MET A 235 2.40 9.70 -2.57
CA MET A 235 3.53 9.15 -1.82
C MET A 235 4.84 9.24 -2.60
N GLU A 236 5.93 9.34 -1.86
CA GLU A 236 7.26 8.94 -2.34
C GLU A 236 7.47 7.46 -1.99
N ARG A 237 8.23 6.74 -2.84
CA ARG A 237 8.81 5.43 -2.50
C ARG A 237 10.24 5.34 -3.03
N ALA A 238 11.18 4.91 -2.18
CA ALA A 238 12.54 4.59 -2.62
C ALA A 238 13.24 3.51 -1.80
N GLY A 239 14.15 2.80 -2.48
CA GLY A 239 15.13 1.92 -1.87
C GLY A 239 15.58 0.81 -2.81
N LYS A 240 15.80 -0.38 -2.26
CA LYS A 240 16.12 -1.59 -3.03
C LYS A 240 15.62 -2.84 -2.31
N ALA A 241 14.58 -3.47 -2.87
CA ALA A 241 14.04 -4.76 -2.42
C ALA A 241 15.08 -5.84 -2.13
N LEU A 242 14.75 -6.70 -1.17
CA LEU A 242 15.48 -7.92 -0.86
C LEU A 242 15.22 -9.04 -1.88
N GLN A 243 13.96 -9.22 -2.30
CA GLN A 243 13.46 -10.44 -2.94
C GLN A 243 14.23 -10.85 -4.21
N ASN A 244 14.16 -10.06 -5.29
CA ASN A 244 14.74 -10.40 -6.59
C ASN A 244 16.25 -10.72 -6.51
N GLY A 245 17.02 -9.90 -5.78
CA GLY A 245 18.49 -9.91 -5.83
C GLY A 245 19.20 -10.71 -4.75
N ARG A 246 18.48 -11.25 -3.76
CA ARG A 246 19.06 -12.01 -2.64
C ARG A 246 18.29 -13.29 -2.28
N LEU A 247 16.97 -13.30 -2.46
CA LEU A 247 16.16 -14.51 -2.27
C LEU A 247 15.96 -15.28 -3.58
N GLY A 248 15.98 -14.61 -4.73
CA GLY A 248 15.57 -15.20 -6.01
C GLY A 248 14.06 -15.25 -6.18
N GLU A 249 13.35 -14.42 -5.41
CA GLU A 249 11.90 -14.33 -5.37
C GLU A 249 11.43 -13.13 -6.20
N TYR A 250 10.40 -13.31 -7.03
CA TYR A 250 9.95 -12.35 -8.04
C TYR A 250 8.42 -12.19 -8.13
N TYR A 251 7.64 -13.08 -7.53
CA TYR A 251 6.18 -13.00 -7.46
C TYR A 251 5.69 -12.54 -6.08
N VAL A 252 6.43 -12.81 -5.00
CA VAL A 252 6.08 -12.43 -3.63
C VAL A 252 7.00 -11.36 -3.05
N ALA A 253 6.45 -10.17 -2.79
CA ALA A 253 7.19 -9.08 -2.16
C ALA A 253 7.35 -9.32 -0.65
N MET A 254 8.61 -9.42 -0.18
CA MET A 254 8.94 -9.61 1.24
C MET A 254 8.90 -8.29 2.05
N GLN A 255 8.80 -7.17 1.33
CA GLN A 255 8.71 -5.80 1.81
C GLN A 255 7.58 -5.13 1.01
N GLU A 256 6.39 -4.94 1.60
CA GLU A 256 5.19 -4.42 0.90
C GLU A 256 5.41 -3.03 0.28
N VAL A 257 6.30 -2.22 0.87
CA VAL A 257 6.73 -0.93 0.34
C VAL A 257 7.35 -1.09 -1.06
N TYR A 258 8.12 -2.15 -1.31
CA TYR A 258 8.71 -2.40 -2.63
C TYR A 258 7.86 -3.39 -3.42
N SER A 259 6.67 -2.89 -3.77
CA SER A 259 5.72 -3.50 -4.70
C SER A 259 6.08 -3.14 -6.16
N LEU A 260 5.18 -3.50 -7.08
CA LEU A 260 5.35 -3.51 -8.54
C LEU A 260 5.78 -2.18 -9.17
N SER A 261 5.46 -1.04 -8.55
CA SER A 261 5.75 0.30 -9.10
C SER A 261 7.17 0.82 -8.83
N GLY A 262 7.97 0.13 -8.01
CA GLY A 262 9.39 0.47 -7.78
C GLY A 262 9.63 1.77 -7.03
N ASN A 263 10.69 2.51 -7.42
CA ASN A 263 11.07 3.80 -6.82
C ASN A 263 10.50 4.96 -7.65
N VAL A 264 9.72 5.87 -7.04
CA VAL A 264 9.25 7.12 -7.66
C VAL A 264 9.12 8.21 -6.60
N ALA A 265 9.61 9.43 -6.92
CA ALA A 265 9.59 10.59 -6.02
C ALA A 265 8.16 11.08 -5.65
N ALA A 266 7.19 10.89 -6.55
CA ALA A 266 5.78 11.16 -6.30
C ALA A 266 4.89 10.22 -7.14
N HIS A 267 4.35 9.18 -6.51
CA HIS A 267 3.18 8.44 -7.00
C HIS A 267 1.90 9.19 -6.61
N LEU A 268 1.03 9.49 -7.57
CA LEU A 268 -0.39 9.70 -7.29
C LEU A 268 -1.05 8.34 -7.12
N VAL A 269 -1.76 8.13 -6.00
CA VAL A 269 -2.33 6.83 -5.62
C VAL A 269 -3.85 6.89 -5.58
N ASP A 270 -4.37 7.91 -4.90
CA ASP A 270 -5.79 8.23 -4.84
C ASP A 270 -6.00 9.71 -5.12
N MET A 271 -7.04 10.03 -5.88
CA MET A 271 -7.62 11.36 -6.06
C MET A 271 -9.07 11.18 -6.51
N TYR A 272 -10.00 11.10 -5.56
CA TYR A 272 -11.40 10.79 -5.82
C TYR A 272 -12.37 11.63 -4.99
N ALA A 273 -13.57 11.84 -5.53
CA ALA A 273 -14.68 12.42 -4.80
C ALA A 273 -15.55 11.29 -4.20
N GLU A 274 -15.92 11.43 -2.93
CA GLU A 274 -16.87 10.58 -2.23
C GLU A 274 -18.20 11.32 -2.03
N LYS A 275 -19.30 10.64 -2.32
CA LYS A 275 -20.66 11.09 -2.02
C LYS A 275 -21.37 10.12 -1.08
N ARG A 276 -21.56 10.53 0.17
CA ARG A 276 -22.47 9.89 1.13
C ARG A 276 -23.91 10.33 0.86
N MET A 277 -24.85 9.40 0.92
CA MET A 277 -26.28 9.66 0.72
C MET A 277 -27.15 8.74 1.58
N LEU A 278 -28.48 8.90 1.48
CA LEU A 278 -29.48 8.12 2.23
C LEU A 278 -29.27 8.14 3.76
N HIS A 279 -28.86 9.27 4.34
CA HIS A 279 -28.42 9.37 5.74
C HIS A 279 -27.28 8.39 6.07
N ASN A 280 -26.20 8.49 5.31
CA ASN A 280 -24.99 7.67 5.44
C ASN A 280 -25.23 6.15 5.22
N ARG A 281 -26.23 5.74 4.43
CA ARG A 281 -26.57 4.31 4.18
C ARG A 281 -25.99 3.76 2.87
N MET A 282 -25.43 4.67 2.06
CA MET A 282 -24.83 4.41 0.78
C MET A 282 -23.72 5.44 0.54
N ASP A 283 -22.57 4.97 0.05
CA ASP A 283 -21.53 5.82 -0.51
C ASP A 283 -21.29 5.49 -1.99
N VAL A 284 -20.85 6.51 -2.72
CA VAL A 284 -20.37 6.41 -4.10
C VAL A 284 -19.03 7.14 -4.17
N ILE A 285 -17.99 6.47 -4.65
CA ILE A 285 -16.69 7.09 -4.94
C ILE A 285 -16.42 7.07 -6.44
N PHE A 286 -15.85 8.16 -6.96
CA PHE A 286 -15.41 8.27 -8.35
C PHE A 286 -14.15 9.13 -8.46
N GLY A 287 -13.18 8.67 -9.25
CA GLY A 287 -11.95 9.40 -9.54
C GLY A 287 -10.81 8.48 -9.93
N ARG A 288 -9.59 8.85 -9.55
CA ARG A 288 -8.42 7.99 -9.62
C ARG A 288 -8.23 7.30 -8.26
N MET A 289 -8.06 5.99 -8.24
CA MET A 289 -7.84 5.21 -7.02
C MET A 289 -7.22 3.84 -7.33
N SER A 290 -6.69 3.18 -6.29
CA SER A 290 -6.35 1.75 -6.35
C SER A 290 -7.56 0.87 -6.02
N LEU A 291 -7.68 -0.28 -6.69
CA LEU A 291 -8.73 -1.28 -6.43
C LEU A 291 -8.44 -2.03 -5.10
N THR A 292 -7.16 -2.36 -4.83
CA THR A 292 -6.74 -3.03 -3.57
C THR A 292 -6.81 -2.14 -2.33
N HIS A 293 -7.27 -0.89 -2.45
CA HIS A 293 -7.58 -0.03 -1.31
C HIS A 293 -8.99 -0.31 -0.76
N VAL A 294 -9.89 -0.90 -1.57
CA VAL A 294 -11.32 -1.05 -1.21
C VAL A 294 -11.94 -2.43 -1.45
N PHE A 295 -11.26 -3.35 -2.14
CA PHE A 295 -11.70 -4.75 -2.36
C PHE A 295 -10.59 -5.75 -1.99
N ALA A 296 -10.98 -6.93 -1.51
CA ALA A 296 -10.09 -7.98 -0.99
C ALA A 296 -9.13 -7.45 0.11
N THR A 297 -9.73 -6.80 1.11
CA THR A 297 -9.03 -6.16 2.23
C THR A 297 -9.56 -6.64 3.57
N SER A 298 -8.67 -7.05 4.48
CA SER A 298 -8.95 -7.27 5.90
C SER A 298 -8.13 -6.30 6.77
N PRO A 299 -8.69 -5.77 7.89
CA PRO A 299 -7.96 -4.86 8.78
C PRO A 299 -6.67 -5.43 9.36
N LEU A 300 -6.59 -6.75 9.47
CA LEU A 300 -5.45 -7.43 10.08
C LEU A 300 -4.30 -7.69 9.09
N LEU A 301 -4.59 -7.79 7.79
CA LEU A 301 -3.59 -8.14 6.76
C LEU A 301 -2.38 -7.19 6.73
N CYS A 302 -2.56 -5.89 6.94
CA CYS A 302 -1.46 -4.91 6.94
C CYS A 302 -0.61 -4.88 8.21
N SER A 303 -0.97 -5.67 9.22
CA SER A 303 -0.06 -5.96 10.34
C SER A 303 1.10 -6.85 9.85
N PHE A 304 0.88 -7.66 8.82
CA PHE A 304 1.89 -8.46 8.14
C PHE A 304 2.56 -7.65 7.01
N MET A 305 3.81 -7.96 6.68
CA MET A 305 4.60 -7.18 5.72
C MET A 305 4.57 -7.78 4.30
N VAL A 306 4.17 -9.05 4.14
CA VAL A 306 3.99 -9.67 2.83
C VAL A 306 2.57 -9.42 2.27
N THR A 307 1.56 -9.57 3.12
CA THR A 307 0.14 -9.68 2.68
C THR A 307 -0.66 -8.37 2.83
N CYS A 308 -0.01 -7.24 3.16
CA CYS A 308 -0.69 -5.94 3.28
C CYS A 308 -1.41 -5.50 1.98
N SER A 309 -2.44 -4.66 2.17
CA SER A 309 -3.47 -4.23 1.22
C SER A 309 -4.38 -5.40 0.83
N ALA A 310 -3.90 -6.31 -0.01
CA ALA A 310 -4.66 -7.45 -0.51
C ALA A 310 -3.78 -8.71 -0.67
N PRO A 311 -4.38 -9.91 -0.82
CA PRO A 311 -3.68 -11.14 -1.17
C PRO A 311 -2.76 -11.02 -2.40
N VAL A 312 -1.56 -11.63 -2.32
CA VAL A 312 -0.51 -11.51 -3.34
C VAL A 312 -0.92 -12.09 -4.70
N ALA A 313 -1.71 -13.18 -4.73
CA ALA A 313 -2.19 -13.74 -5.99
C ALA A 313 -3.13 -12.78 -6.76
N LEU A 314 -3.95 -11.99 -6.08
CA LEU A 314 -4.71 -10.90 -6.72
C LEU A 314 -3.75 -9.80 -7.19
N LYS A 315 -2.79 -9.39 -6.36
CA LYS A 315 -1.80 -8.35 -6.69
C LYS A 315 -0.90 -8.70 -7.90
N GLN A 316 -0.79 -9.97 -8.28
CA GLN A 316 -0.09 -10.41 -9.50
C GLN A 316 -0.90 -10.24 -10.79
N ASN A 317 -2.16 -9.79 -10.72
CA ASN A 317 -3.02 -9.58 -11.88
C ASN A 317 -3.09 -8.08 -12.26
N PRO A 318 -2.74 -7.68 -13.50
CA PRO A 318 -2.92 -6.29 -13.95
C PRO A 318 -4.37 -5.79 -13.88
N GLY A 319 -5.35 -6.70 -13.93
CA GLY A 319 -6.77 -6.40 -13.76
C GLY A 319 -7.19 -6.01 -12.34
N PHE A 320 -6.32 -6.18 -11.34
CA PHE A 320 -6.61 -5.91 -9.93
C PHE A 320 -5.71 -4.80 -9.40
N SER A 321 -5.99 -3.56 -9.83
CA SER A 321 -5.11 -2.38 -9.68
C SER A 321 -4.56 -2.19 -8.26
N VAL A 322 -3.25 -2.39 -8.10
CA VAL A 322 -2.55 -2.55 -6.81
C VAL A 322 -1.96 -1.24 -6.30
N TYR A 323 -2.18 -0.92 -5.02
CA TYR A 323 -1.55 0.18 -4.29
C TYR A 323 0.00 0.11 -4.45
N PRO A 324 0.67 1.10 -5.04
CA PRO A 324 0.25 2.51 -5.15
C PRO A 324 -0.24 2.97 -6.54
N LYS A 325 -0.54 2.07 -7.48
CA LYS A 325 -0.97 2.47 -8.83
C LYS A 325 -2.41 3.02 -8.82
N ALA A 326 -2.54 4.31 -9.12
CA ALA A 326 -3.83 4.93 -9.40
C ALA A 326 -4.40 4.50 -10.76
N THR A 327 -5.71 4.24 -10.81
CA THR A 327 -6.49 3.95 -12.01
C THR A 327 -7.82 4.69 -11.97
N TRP A 328 -8.39 5.07 -13.12
CA TRP A 328 -9.75 5.62 -13.14
C TRP A 328 -10.75 4.56 -12.70
N GLY A 329 -11.67 4.91 -11.79
CA GLY A 329 -12.67 3.97 -11.33
C GLY A 329 -13.84 4.60 -10.57
N ALA A 330 -14.87 3.78 -10.41
CA ALA A 330 -16.04 4.06 -9.60
C ALA A 330 -16.34 2.88 -8.68
N ARG A 331 -16.87 3.14 -7.49
CA ARG A 331 -17.48 2.12 -6.61
C ARG A 331 -18.75 2.66 -5.98
N VAL A 332 -19.76 1.80 -5.88
CA VAL A 332 -20.95 2.00 -5.03
C VAL A 332 -20.89 1.00 -3.89
N ARG A 333 -21.07 1.45 -2.65
CA ARG A 333 -21.19 0.60 -1.46
C ARG A 333 -22.47 0.92 -0.71
N ILE A 334 -23.18 -0.12 -0.27
CA ILE A 334 -24.39 -0.04 0.55
C ILE A 334 -24.27 -0.98 1.75
N ARG A 335 -25.02 -0.70 2.82
CA ARG A 335 -25.14 -1.60 3.98
C ARG A 335 -26.59 -2.07 4.14
N PRO A 336 -27.04 -3.19 3.53
CA PRO A 336 -28.46 -3.57 3.49
C PRO A 336 -29.06 -3.87 4.88
N THR A 337 -28.29 -4.52 5.74
CA THR A 337 -28.65 -4.87 7.13
C THR A 337 -27.56 -4.38 8.08
N ARG A 338 -27.76 -4.56 9.38
CA ARG A 338 -26.77 -4.14 10.40
C ARG A 338 -25.41 -4.84 10.28
N ASP A 339 -25.42 -6.08 9.85
CA ASP A 339 -24.29 -7.01 9.74
C ASP A 339 -23.78 -7.23 8.31
N THR A 340 -24.35 -6.61 7.27
CA THR A 340 -23.93 -6.87 5.88
C THR A 340 -23.61 -5.61 5.09
N ALA A 341 -22.54 -5.66 4.31
CA ALA A 341 -22.25 -4.69 3.26
C ALA A 341 -22.22 -5.39 1.88
N LEU A 342 -22.59 -4.65 0.85
CA LEU A 342 -22.44 -5.04 -0.55
C LEU A 342 -21.79 -3.88 -1.29
N GLN A 343 -20.76 -4.18 -2.09
CA GLN A 343 -20.12 -3.20 -2.95
C GLN A 343 -19.85 -3.74 -4.35
N VAL A 344 -19.94 -2.85 -5.33
CA VAL A 344 -19.66 -3.08 -6.75
C VAL A 344 -18.82 -1.94 -7.31
N GLY A 345 -17.95 -2.23 -8.27
CA GLY A 345 -17.13 -1.21 -8.90
C GLY A 345 -16.82 -1.48 -10.37
N ALA A 346 -16.17 -0.49 -10.98
CA ALA A 346 -15.71 -0.53 -12.37
C ALA A 346 -14.42 0.29 -12.48
N TYR A 347 -13.33 -0.34 -12.94
CA TYR A 347 -11.97 0.23 -12.92
C TYR A 347 -11.25 0.03 -14.26
N SER A 348 -10.62 1.09 -14.77
CA SER A 348 -9.81 1.05 -16.00
C SER A 348 -8.57 0.18 -15.80
N VAL A 349 -8.39 -0.83 -16.64
CA VAL A 349 -7.22 -1.72 -16.59
C VAL A 349 -6.14 -1.23 -17.55
N SER A 350 -4.89 -1.21 -17.10
CA SER A 350 -3.70 -0.91 -17.90
C SER A 350 -2.50 -1.67 -17.35
N ALA A 351 -1.52 -1.98 -18.20
CA ALA A 351 -0.35 -2.78 -17.82
C ALA A 351 0.34 -2.24 -16.57
N LEU A 352 0.77 -3.12 -15.65
CA LEU A 352 1.34 -2.73 -14.34
C LEU A 352 2.58 -1.82 -14.46
N THR A 353 3.30 -1.91 -15.58
CA THR A 353 4.47 -1.07 -15.92
C THR A 353 4.13 0.30 -16.48
N ASP A 354 2.91 0.50 -16.97
CA ASP A 354 2.48 1.76 -17.62
C ASP A 354 1.99 2.75 -16.56
N ASN A 355 2.42 4.02 -16.69
CA ASN A 355 2.11 5.10 -15.75
C ASN A 355 2.42 4.74 -14.28
N PRO A 356 3.66 4.31 -13.93
CA PRO A 356 3.97 3.85 -12.57
C PRO A 356 3.82 4.94 -11.51
N SER A 357 3.95 6.21 -11.91
CA SER A 357 3.76 7.38 -11.03
C SER A 357 2.29 7.81 -10.87
N GLY A 358 1.33 7.19 -11.58
CA GLY A 358 -0.10 7.49 -11.44
C GLY A 358 -0.57 8.82 -12.04
N TRP A 359 0.32 9.75 -12.43
CA TRP A 359 0.00 11.11 -12.86
C TRP A 359 -0.51 11.28 -14.30
N SER A 360 -0.57 10.25 -15.14
CA SER A 360 -1.24 10.36 -16.44
C SER A 360 -2.73 10.72 -16.27
N TRP A 361 -3.22 11.62 -17.12
CA TRP A 361 -4.60 12.09 -17.15
C TRP A 361 -5.26 11.77 -18.50
N GLY A 362 -5.56 10.49 -18.74
CA GLY A 362 -6.24 10.03 -19.96
C GLY A 362 -5.31 9.63 -21.11
N ALA A 363 -4.00 9.64 -20.89
CA ALA A 363 -3.00 9.09 -21.81
C ALA A 363 -2.62 7.62 -21.49
N GLU A 364 -3.26 7.00 -20.48
CA GLU A 364 -3.03 5.60 -20.14
C GLU A 364 -3.54 4.65 -21.22
N ASN A 365 -2.68 3.71 -21.63
CA ASN A 365 -3.02 2.59 -22.52
C ASN A 365 -4.00 1.62 -21.83
N THR A 366 -5.28 1.95 -21.91
CA THR A 366 -6.36 1.21 -21.25
C THR A 366 -6.72 -0.03 -22.06
N THR A 367 -6.48 -1.21 -21.49
CA THR A 367 -6.64 -2.52 -22.14
C THR A 367 -7.99 -3.18 -21.90
N GLY A 368 -8.76 -2.66 -20.95
CA GLY A 368 -10.06 -3.19 -20.56
C GLY A 368 -10.62 -2.54 -19.30
N LEU A 369 -11.62 -3.20 -18.72
CA LEU A 369 -12.34 -2.80 -17.53
C LEU A 369 -12.43 -3.99 -16.56
N SER A 370 -12.10 -3.76 -15.29
CA SER A 370 -12.25 -4.68 -14.18
C SER A 370 -13.51 -4.38 -13.40
N LEU A 371 -14.32 -5.42 -13.17
CA LEU A 371 -15.67 -5.34 -12.58
C LEU A 371 -15.74 -6.17 -11.30
N PRO A 372 -15.26 -5.64 -10.15
CA PRO A 372 -15.39 -6.30 -8.85
C PRO A 372 -16.81 -6.18 -8.27
N ILE A 373 -17.24 -7.25 -7.61
CA ILE A 373 -18.38 -7.33 -6.69
C ILE A 373 -17.95 -8.05 -5.43
N GLU A 374 -18.36 -7.54 -4.27
CA GLU A 374 -17.97 -8.11 -2.98
C GLU A 374 -19.07 -7.94 -1.94
N PHE A 375 -19.28 -9.00 -1.16
CA PHE A 375 -20.18 -9.07 -0.02
C PHE A 375 -19.36 -9.25 1.27
N THR A 376 -19.68 -8.46 2.28
CA THR A 376 -19.04 -8.50 3.60
C THR A 376 -20.09 -8.82 4.67
N TRP A 377 -19.78 -9.76 5.57
CA TRP A 377 -20.61 -10.11 6.72
C TRP A 377 -19.83 -9.91 8.02
N GLN A 378 -20.42 -9.18 8.97
CA GLN A 378 -19.80 -8.73 10.23
C GLN A 378 -20.68 -9.08 11.45
N PRO A 379 -20.76 -10.37 11.85
CA PRO A 379 -21.54 -10.84 13.00
C PRO A 379 -20.77 -10.72 14.33
N PHE A 380 -21.48 -10.75 15.47
CA PHE A 380 -20.87 -10.79 16.81
C PHE A 380 -21.01 -12.16 17.45
N LEU A 381 -20.19 -13.11 16.99
CA LEU A 381 -20.33 -14.52 17.30
C LEU A 381 -20.10 -14.88 18.78
N THR A 382 -20.73 -15.99 19.19
CA THR A 382 -20.64 -16.61 20.54
C THR A 382 -21.31 -15.83 21.67
N ARG A 383 -21.43 -16.47 22.84
CA ARG A 383 -21.92 -15.83 24.08
C ARG A 383 -21.13 -14.58 24.49
N ASN A 384 -19.87 -14.47 24.06
CA ASN A 384 -18.95 -13.40 24.46
C ASN A 384 -18.95 -12.20 23.49
N ARG A 385 -19.83 -12.20 22.47
CA ARG A 385 -19.98 -11.14 21.45
C ARG A 385 -18.66 -10.84 20.72
N LEU A 386 -18.03 -11.87 20.20
CA LEU A 386 -16.72 -11.81 19.56
C LEU A 386 -16.90 -11.49 18.07
N PRO A 387 -16.49 -10.31 17.58
CA PRO A 387 -16.76 -9.91 16.21
C PRO A 387 -15.99 -10.76 15.20
N GLY A 388 -16.69 -11.10 14.12
CA GLY A 388 -16.14 -11.71 12.91
C GLY A 388 -16.23 -10.76 11.71
N HIS A 389 -15.45 -11.05 10.69
CA HIS A 389 -15.42 -10.33 9.43
C HIS A 389 -15.17 -11.35 8.31
N TYR A 390 -16.17 -11.52 7.46
CA TYR A 390 -16.19 -12.53 6.41
C TYR A 390 -16.43 -11.85 5.06
N VAL A 391 -15.48 -12.01 4.13
CA VAL A 391 -15.53 -11.41 2.80
C VAL A 391 -15.71 -12.51 1.76
N LEU A 392 -16.60 -12.28 0.80
CA LEU A 392 -16.74 -13.10 -0.40
C LEU A 392 -16.82 -12.17 -1.61
N GLY A 393 -15.89 -12.32 -2.55
CA GLY A 393 -15.83 -11.44 -3.71
C GLY A 393 -15.38 -12.12 -5.01
N TYR A 394 -15.71 -11.44 -6.09
CA TYR A 394 -15.47 -11.85 -7.46
C TYR A 394 -15.14 -10.63 -8.32
N ALA A 395 -14.23 -10.76 -9.28
CA ALA A 395 -14.01 -9.73 -10.29
C ALA A 395 -13.83 -10.34 -11.69
N HIS A 396 -14.46 -9.71 -12.68
CA HIS A 396 -14.23 -10.01 -14.10
C HIS A 396 -13.44 -8.86 -14.74
N ASP A 397 -12.25 -9.15 -15.24
CA ASP A 397 -11.47 -8.25 -16.10
C ASP A 397 -11.63 -8.63 -17.57
N THR A 398 -12.18 -7.69 -18.32
CA THR A 398 -12.43 -7.80 -19.77
C THR A 398 -11.17 -7.71 -20.64
N THR A 399 -10.02 -7.32 -20.07
CA THR A 399 -8.70 -7.30 -20.74
C THR A 399 -8.31 -8.67 -21.27
N ARG A 400 -7.90 -8.75 -22.55
CA ARG A 400 -7.43 -10.00 -23.16
C ARG A 400 -5.92 -10.19 -22.99
N TYR A 401 -5.54 -10.99 -22.00
CA TYR A 401 -4.15 -11.38 -21.75
C TYR A 401 -3.67 -12.50 -22.68
N ALA A 402 -2.35 -12.57 -22.90
CA ALA A 402 -1.71 -13.69 -23.61
C ALA A 402 -1.67 -14.97 -22.74
N ASP A 403 -1.77 -16.13 -23.39
CA ASP A 403 -1.74 -17.45 -22.74
C ASP A 403 -0.35 -17.75 -22.15
N LYS A 404 -0.28 -18.03 -20.85
CA LYS A 404 0.98 -18.32 -20.14
C LYS A 404 1.72 -19.55 -20.68
N ILE A 405 1.08 -20.40 -21.48
CA ILE A 405 1.72 -21.54 -22.17
C ILE A 405 2.91 -21.14 -23.06
N THR A 406 2.99 -19.88 -23.50
CA THR A 406 4.13 -19.36 -24.28
C THR A 406 5.13 -18.54 -23.46
N SER A 407 4.95 -18.39 -22.14
CA SER A 407 5.69 -17.44 -21.31
C SER A 407 7.16 -17.78 -21.02
N ALA A 408 7.60 -19.01 -21.25
CA ALA A 408 9.00 -19.43 -21.18
C ALA A 408 9.61 -19.73 -22.56
N ILE A 409 8.88 -19.47 -23.64
CA ILE A 409 9.19 -19.94 -25.00
C ILE A 409 9.54 -18.74 -25.90
N PRO A 410 10.65 -18.77 -26.66
CA PRO A 410 11.04 -17.66 -27.54
C PRO A 410 9.94 -17.27 -28.53
N ALA A 411 9.71 -15.97 -28.73
CA ALA A 411 8.55 -15.43 -29.45
C ALA A 411 8.30 -16.04 -30.84
N LYS A 412 9.36 -16.43 -31.58
CA LYS A 412 9.25 -17.13 -32.88
C LYS A 412 8.67 -18.54 -32.76
N LEU A 413 9.10 -19.31 -31.75
CA LEU A 413 8.56 -20.66 -31.49
C LEU A 413 7.18 -20.59 -30.83
N ALA A 414 6.94 -19.58 -29.99
CA ALA A 414 5.61 -19.26 -29.47
C ALA A 414 4.58 -18.90 -30.57
N GLN A 415 5.01 -18.65 -31.81
CA GLN A 415 4.10 -18.48 -32.95
C GLN A 415 3.60 -19.81 -33.54
N THR A 416 4.34 -20.92 -33.41
CA THR A 416 3.98 -22.23 -33.97
C THR A 416 3.11 -23.08 -33.06
N ILE A 417 2.92 -22.68 -31.79
CA ILE A 417 2.13 -23.44 -30.81
C ILE A 417 0.62 -23.28 -31.12
N PRO A 418 -0.11 -24.37 -31.41
CA PRO A 418 -1.55 -24.34 -31.63
C PRO A 418 -2.32 -24.09 -30.33
N ASP A 419 -3.59 -23.69 -30.44
CA ASP A 419 -4.53 -23.52 -29.31
C ASP A 419 -4.11 -22.61 -28.14
N LYS A 420 -3.08 -21.79 -28.33
CA LYS A 420 -2.90 -20.56 -27.54
C LYS A 420 -4.10 -19.63 -27.80
N ARG A 421 -4.74 -19.17 -26.73
CA ARG A 421 -5.94 -18.30 -26.82
C ARG A 421 -5.82 -17.17 -25.80
N SER A 422 -5.99 -15.93 -26.25
CA SER A 422 -6.08 -14.80 -25.31
C SER A 422 -7.41 -14.83 -24.56
N ALA A 423 -7.37 -14.55 -23.27
CA ALA A 423 -8.50 -14.71 -22.37
C ALA A 423 -8.71 -13.48 -21.47
N PRO A 424 -9.95 -13.20 -21.05
CA PRO A 424 -10.21 -12.35 -19.88
C PRO A 424 -9.60 -12.97 -18.62
N SER A 425 -9.63 -12.23 -17.52
CA SER A 425 -9.30 -12.78 -16.20
C SER A 425 -10.49 -12.72 -15.26
N ASP A 426 -10.89 -13.87 -14.75
CA ASP A 426 -11.79 -14.00 -13.62
C ASP A 426 -10.96 -14.17 -12.33
N MET A 427 -11.46 -13.58 -11.25
CA MET A 427 -10.82 -13.56 -9.93
C MET A 427 -11.87 -13.86 -8.87
N PHE A 428 -11.52 -14.65 -7.87
CA PHE A 428 -12.36 -15.04 -6.74
C PHE A 428 -11.56 -14.94 -5.46
N TRP A 429 -12.16 -14.42 -4.39
CA TRP A 429 -11.57 -14.39 -3.06
C TRP A 429 -12.58 -14.66 -1.95
N LEU A 430 -12.09 -15.31 -0.90
CA LEU A 430 -12.77 -15.50 0.37
C LEU A 430 -11.79 -15.15 1.49
N GLU A 431 -12.20 -14.28 2.41
CA GLU A 431 -11.41 -13.89 3.59
C GLU A 431 -12.25 -14.05 4.86
N ALA A 432 -11.60 -14.41 5.96
CA ALA A 432 -12.27 -14.68 7.24
C ALA A 432 -11.39 -14.30 8.43
N ASP A 433 -11.76 -13.26 9.15
CA ASP A 433 -11.21 -12.89 10.46
C ASP A 433 -12.25 -13.20 11.55
N GLN A 434 -11.84 -13.81 12.65
CA GLN A 434 -12.72 -14.04 13.79
C GLN A 434 -11.98 -13.86 15.11
N MET A 435 -12.48 -12.97 15.97
CA MET A 435 -12.01 -12.88 17.35
C MET A 435 -12.37 -14.18 18.08
N VAL A 436 -11.38 -14.90 18.62
CA VAL A 436 -11.58 -16.15 19.38
C VAL A 436 -11.39 -15.95 20.88
N TYR A 437 -10.71 -14.88 21.27
CA TYR A 437 -10.50 -14.50 22.66
C TYR A 437 -10.59 -12.98 22.80
N ARG A 438 -11.34 -12.48 23.78
CA ARG A 438 -11.38 -11.05 24.16
C ARG A 438 -10.72 -10.89 25.53
N ARG A 439 -9.66 -10.08 25.61
CA ARG A 439 -8.94 -9.75 26.86
C ARG A 439 -9.78 -8.87 27.78
N GLY A 440 -10.65 -8.03 27.21
CA GLY A 440 -11.55 -7.14 27.94
C GLY A 440 -10.84 -5.91 28.53
N GLY A 441 -11.56 -5.18 29.38
CA GLY A 441 -11.13 -3.87 29.85
C GLY A 441 -11.47 -2.77 28.85
N ARG A 442 -10.64 -1.72 28.79
CA ARG A 442 -10.95 -0.47 28.04
C ARG A 442 -10.86 -0.63 26.53
N ASN A 443 -10.07 -1.58 26.04
CA ASN A 443 -9.89 -1.86 24.62
C ASN A 443 -10.75 -3.09 24.27
N MET A 444 -11.97 -2.88 23.79
CA MET A 444 -12.89 -4.00 23.50
C MET A 444 -12.41 -4.92 22.36
N MET A 445 -11.48 -4.43 21.53
CA MET A 445 -10.78 -5.20 20.49
C MET A 445 -9.42 -5.77 20.93
N ALA A 446 -9.03 -5.64 22.20
CA ALA A 446 -7.86 -6.35 22.71
C ALA A 446 -8.16 -7.84 22.91
N GLY A 447 -7.31 -8.71 22.39
CA GLY A 447 -7.49 -10.16 22.41
C GLY A 447 -6.90 -10.86 21.19
N GLY A 448 -7.31 -12.11 20.98
CA GLY A 448 -6.80 -12.99 19.92
C GLY A 448 -7.81 -13.20 18.80
N TYR A 449 -7.32 -13.11 17.57
CA TYR A 449 -8.04 -13.28 16.31
C TYR A 449 -7.42 -14.44 15.52
N LEU A 450 -8.26 -15.30 14.94
CA LEU A 450 -7.84 -16.20 13.87
C LEU A 450 -8.14 -15.55 12.51
N MET A 451 -7.29 -15.83 11.53
CA MET A 451 -7.40 -15.32 10.16
C MET A 451 -7.25 -16.48 9.17
N ALA A 452 -8.02 -16.46 8.09
CA ALA A 452 -7.80 -17.33 6.93
C ALA A 452 -8.29 -16.65 5.64
N GLY A 453 -7.80 -17.13 4.51
CA GLY A 453 -8.35 -16.75 3.22
C GLY A 453 -7.86 -17.63 2.06
N TYR A 454 -8.61 -17.58 0.97
CA TYR A 454 -8.35 -18.29 -0.27
C TYR A 454 -8.60 -17.37 -1.46
N VAL A 455 -7.73 -17.45 -2.45
CA VAL A 455 -7.84 -16.74 -3.73
C VAL A 455 -7.65 -17.71 -4.88
N HIS A 456 -8.49 -17.56 -5.91
CA HIS A 456 -8.31 -18.19 -7.21
C HIS A 456 -8.35 -17.14 -8.33
N VAL A 457 -7.46 -17.27 -9.31
CA VAL A 457 -7.38 -16.40 -10.49
C VAL A 457 -7.12 -17.24 -11.74
N THR A 458 -7.81 -16.94 -12.85
CA THR A 458 -7.78 -17.70 -14.11
C THR A 458 -6.36 -18.19 -14.49
N PRO A 459 -6.05 -19.50 -14.37
CA PRO A 459 -4.67 -20.00 -14.48
C PRO A 459 -4.00 -19.81 -15.85
N ARG A 460 -4.72 -19.33 -16.87
CA ARG A 460 -4.19 -19.08 -18.20
C ARG A 460 -3.43 -17.75 -18.31
N VAL A 461 -3.68 -16.77 -17.43
CA VAL A 461 -3.26 -15.37 -17.64
C VAL A 461 -2.35 -14.79 -16.55
N VAL A 462 -2.31 -15.39 -15.36
CA VAL A 462 -1.49 -14.95 -14.21
C VAL A 462 -0.27 -15.84 -13.96
N ASN A 463 0.67 -15.35 -13.14
CA ASN A 463 1.85 -16.11 -12.69
C ASN A 463 1.49 -17.09 -11.56
N LEU A 464 0.80 -16.59 -10.53
CA LEU A 464 0.22 -17.38 -9.43
C LEU A 464 -1.28 -17.52 -9.69
N SER A 465 -1.83 -18.74 -9.70
CA SER A 465 -3.27 -18.94 -9.85
C SER A 465 -4.01 -19.07 -8.53
N ASP A 466 -3.35 -19.56 -7.49
CA ASP A 466 -3.99 -19.90 -6.22
C ASP A 466 -3.15 -19.38 -5.05
N GLN A 467 -3.82 -18.87 -4.01
CA GLN A 467 -3.21 -18.58 -2.72
C GLN A 467 -4.12 -19.10 -1.61
N VAL A 468 -3.54 -19.74 -0.60
CA VAL A 468 -4.18 -20.00 0.69
C VAL A 468 -3.36 -19.30 1.76
N TYR A 469 -4.01 -18.64 2.72
CA TYR A 469 -3.34 -18.16 3.92
C TYR A 469 -4.14 -18.49 5.18
N GLY A 470 -3.44 -18.61 6.31
CA GLY A 470 -4.01 -18.93 7.60
C GLY A 470 -3.07 -18.53 8.73
N GLY A 471 -3.60 -17.95 9.80
CA GLY A 471 -2.78 -17.37 10.86
C GLY A 471 -3.58 -16.86 12.05
N PHE A 472 -2.90 -16.10 12.90
CA PHE A 472 -3.51 -15.41 14.03
C PHE A 472 -2.83 -14.06 14.30
N SER A 473 -3.58 -13.17 14.95
CA SER A 473 -3.07 -11.92 15.52
C SER A 473 -3.58 -11.77 16.96
N PHE A 474 -2.77 -11.20 17.85
CA PHE A 474 -3.08 -11.03 19.26
C PHE A 474 -2.67 -9.63 19.73
N VAL A 475 -3.64 -8.85 20.20
CA VAL A 475 -3.44 -7.49 20.72
C VAL A 475 -3.33 -7.53 22.23
N GLY A 476 -2.26 -6.95 22.77
CA GLY A 476 -1.94 -6.91 24.18
C GLY A 476 -1.46 -8.25 24.73
N LEU A 477 -0.47 -8.88 24.10
CA LEU A 477 0.10 -10.17 24.56
C LEU A 477 0.77 -10.07 25.93
N LEU A 478 1.48 -8.97 26.21
CA LEU A 478 2.13 -8.74 27.49
C LEU A 478 1.20 -7.97 28.45
N PRO A 479 1.16 -8.29 29.75
CA PRO A 479 0.32 -7.58 30.71
C PRO A 479 0.60 -6.07 30.79
N SER A 480 1.87 -5.67 30.67
CA SER A 480 2.37 -4.29 30.74
C SER A 480 2.32 -3.51 29.42
N ARG A 481 2.01 -4.15 28.30
CA ARG A 481 1.95 -3.53 26.96
C ARG A 481 0.59 -3.86 26.34
N LEU A 482 -0.39 -2.99 26.58
CA LEU A 482 -1.81 -3.26 26.28
C LEU A 482 -2.19 -3.10 24.80
N THR A 483 -1.34 -2.45 24.00
CA THR A 483 -1.59 -2.13 22.58
C THR A 483 -0.67 -2.91 21.62
N ASP A 484 0.48 -3.40 22.11
CA ASP A 484 1.43 -4.18 21.33
C ASP A 484 0.77 -5.41 20.71
N ARG A 485 1.10 -5.68 19.44
CA ARG A 485 0.41 -6.67 18.59
C ARG A 485 1.41 -7.77 18.21
N PHE A 486 1.06 -9.04 18.45
CA PHE A 486 1.86 -10.19 18.01
C PHE A 486 1.06 -10.98 16.97
N GLY A 487 1.67 -11.39 15.88
CA GLY A 487 0.97 -12.21 14.87
C GLY A 487 1.88 -13.19 14.15
N VAL A 488 1.27 -14.26 13.65
CA VAL A 488 1.91 -15.28 12.80
C VAL A 488 0.96 -15.62 11.66
N LEU A 489 1.47 -15.59 10.42
CA LEU A 489 0.74 -15.91 9.21
C LEU A 489 1.52 -16.94 8.39
N TYR A 490 0.85 -18.01 8.00
CA TYR A 490 1.32 -18.91 6.96
C TYR A 490 0.58 -18.59 5.66
N SER A 491 1.33 -18.47 4.56
CA SER A 491 0.82 -18.31 3.21
C SER A 491 1.42 -19.39 2.30
N TRP A 492 0.60 -19.94 1.41
CA TRP A 492 0.99 -20.82 0.30
C TRP A 492 0.56 -20.19 -1.01
N TYR A 493 1.42 -20.27 -2.02
CA TYR A 493 1.22 -19.73 -3.35
C TYR A 493 1.44 -20.83 -4.40
N HIS A 494 0.55 -20.97 -5.37
CA HIS A 494 0.69 -21.93 -6.47
C HIS A 494 0.92 -21.21 -7.80
N VAL A 495 1.97 -21.63 -8.52
CA VAL A 495 2.22 -21.19 -9.89
C VAL A 495 1.17 -21.77 -10.81
N SER A 496 0.65 -20.91 -11.68
CA SER A 496 -0.41 -21.30 -12.60
C SER A 496 0.06 -22.44 -13.52
N ARG A 497 -0.78 -23.47 -13.68
CA ARG A 497 -0.40 -24.66 -14.45
C ARG A 497 0.13 -24.30 -15.85
N ARG A 498 -0.53 -23.37 -16.54
CA ARG A 498 -0.10 -22.88 -17.86
C ARG A 498 1.28 -22.21 -17.86
N ARG A 499 1.66 -21.55 -16.76
CA ARG A 499 3.02 -20.99 -16.58
C ARG A 499 4.05 -22.10 -16.39
N ARG A 500 3.74 -23.12 -15.59
CA ARG A 500 4.58 -24.31 -15.37
C ARG A 500 4.73 -25.16 -16.63
N ASP A 501 3.63 -25.48 -17.31
CA ASP A 501 3.60 -26.22 -18.58
C ASP A 501 4.54 -25.58 -19.61
N SER A 502 4.55 -24.24 -19.70
CA SER A 502 5.45 -23.48 -20.57
C SER A 502 6.93 -23.72 -20.25
N GLN A 503 7.29 -23.79 -18.96
CA GLN A 503 8.66 -24.01 -18.51
C GLN A 503 9.11 -25.45 -18.77
N ILE A 504 8.21 -26.42 -18.59
CA ILE A 504 8.47 -27.84 -18.93
C ILE A 504 8.72 -27.97 -20.44
N ILE A 505 7.82 -27.44 -21.29
CA ILE A 505 7.98 -27.47 -22.75
C ILE A 505 9.29 -26.77 -23.19
N ALA A 506 9.67 -25.67 -22.55
CA ALA A 506 10.94 -25.00 -22.82
C ALA A 506 12.14 -25.87 -22.41
N GLN A 507 12.11 -26.49 -21.24
CA GLN A 507 13.18 -27.37 -20.74
C GLN A 507 13.34 -28.63 -21.60
N ASP A 508 12.24 -29.29 -21.97
CA ASP A 508 12.22 -30.47 -22.84
C ASP A 508 12.75 -30.16 -24.25
N ALA A 509 12.51 -28.94 -24.74
CA ALA A 509 13.08 -28.41 -25.99
C ALA A 509 14.55 -27.95 -25.87
N GLY A 510 15.19 -28.12 -24.70
CA GLY A 510 16.58 -27.70 -24.45
C GLY A 510 16.78 -26.18 -24.38
N LEU A 511 15.71 -25.40 -24.17
CA LEU A 511 15.74 -23.95 -24.15
C LEU A 511 16.03 -23.42 -22.73
N SER A 512 16.78 -22.33 -22.65
CA SER A 512 17.02 -21.65 -21.37
C SER A 512 15.76 -20.95 -20.88
N LEU A 513 15.44 -21.15 -19.61
CA LEU A 513 14.38 -20.41 -18.90
C LEU A 513 14.76 -18.94 -18.61
N GLY A 514 15.99 -18.52 -18.90
CA GLY A 514 16.49 -17.17 -18.65
C GLY A 514 17.13 -17.02 -17.25
N PRO A 515 17.75 -15.86 -16.97
CA PRO A 515 18.66 -15.68 -15.83
C PRO A 515 17.96 -15.53 -14.46
N THR A 516 16.63 -15.38 -14.43
CA THR A 516 15.85 -15.18 -13.20
C THR A 516 15.09 -16.43 -12.74
N LEU A 517 15.12 -17.51 -13.53
CA LEU A 517 14.39 -18.75 -13.25
C LEU A 517 15.39 -19.86 -12.97
N HIS A 518 15.49 -20.26 -11.70
CA HIS A 518 16.44 -21.27 -11.25
C HIS A 518 15.99 -22.71 -11.53
N GLY A 519 14.79 -22.89 -12.08
CA GLY A 519 14.23 -24.16 -12.55
C GLY A 519 12.77 -23.99 -12.98
N VAL A 520 12.08 -25.10 -13.23
CA VAL A 520 10.61 -25.12 -13.31
C VAL A 520 10.03 -24.71 -11.96
N GLN A 521 8.97 -23.91 -11.99
CA GLN A 521 8.30 -23.38 -10.81
C GLN A 521 7.00 -24.15 -10.50
N ASP A 522 6.62 -24.23 -9.24
CA ASP A 522 5.49 -25.01 -8.74
C ASP A 522 4.71 -24.28 -7.64
N ASN A 523 5.37 -24.04 -6.52
CA ASN A 523 4.76 -23.43 -5.34
C ASN A 523 5.84 -22.83 -4.43
N SER A 524 5.43 -21.87 -3.62
CA SER A 524 6.22 -21.32 -2.51
C SER A 524 5.36 -21.20 -1.25
N HIS A 525 6.02 -21.14 -0.09
CA HIS A 525 5.34 -20.92 1.18
C HIS A 525 6.10 -19.92 2.03
N ILE A 526 5.37 -19.06 2.74
CA ILE A 526 5.94 -18.11 3.71
C ILE A 526 5.33 -18.38 5.08
N ILE A 527 6.18 -18.44 6.10
CA ILE A 527 5.78 -18.24 7.49
C ILE A 527 6.30 -16.86 7.89
N GLU A 528 5.40 -15.89 8.07
CA GLU A 528 5.72 -14.57 8.62
C GLU A 528 5.30 -14.49 10.08
N SER A 529 6.11 -13.83 10.92
CA SER A 529 5.75 -13.45 12.27
C SER A 529 6.27 -12.05 12.61
N TYR A 530 5.55 -11.34 13.46
CA TYR A 530 5.89 -9.98 13.86
C TYR A 530 5.53 -9.72 15.33
N TYR A 531 6.24 -8.80 15.97
CA TYR A 531 5.84 -8.20 17.24
C TYR A 531 5.88 -6.67 17.09
N ALA A 532 4.72 -6.03 16.98
CA ALA A 532 4.58 -4.60 16.78
C ALA A 532 4.49 -3.88 18.13
N ILE A 533 5.42 -2.95 18.36
CA ILE A 533 5.60 -2.19 19.59
C ILE A 533 5.10 -0.76 19.34
N ASP A 534 4.04 -0.31 20.01
CA ASP A 534 3.67 1.12 20.03
C ASP A 534 4.64 1.86 20.94
N ALA A 535 5.81 2.23 20.42
CA ALA A 535 6.94 2.69 21.22
C ALA A 535 6.64 4.04 21.92
N PHE A 536 6.07 4.98 21.15
CA PHE A 536 5.62 6.30 21.58
C PHE A 536 4.39 6.69 20.74
N PRO A 537 3.63 7.74 21.12
CA PRO A 537 2.61 8.30 20.25
C PRO A 537 3.18 8.61 18.86
N GLY A 538 2.52 8.11 17.82
CA GLY A 538 2.96 8.22 16.43
C GLY A 538 4.05 7.26 15.97
N LEU A 539 4.67 6.45 16.84
CA LEU A 539 5.81 5.59 16.46
C LEU A 539 5.54 4.11 16.76
N LEU A 540 5.35 3.33 15.69
CA LEU A 540 5.31 1.87 15.72
C LEU A 540 6.69 1.30 15.33
N ILE A 541 7.21 0.38 16.12
CA ILE A 541 8.44 -0.37 15.84
C ILE A 541 8.10 -1.86 15.82
N GLN A 542 8.24 -2.51 14.68
CA GLN A 542 7.80 -3.88 14.45
C GLN A 542 8.97 -4.74 13.94
N PRO A 543 9.75 -5.40 14.82
CA PRO A 543 10.59 -6.51 14.45
C PRO A 543 9.78 -7.62 13.76
N THR A 544 10.36 -8.17 12.69
CA THR A 544 9.76 -9.22 11.86
C THR A 544 10.72 -10.38 11.62
N PHE A 545 10.14 -11.57 11.44
CA PHE A 545 10.82 -12.77 10.96
C PHE A 545 9.97 -13.41 9.86
N GLN A 546 10.60 -13.76 8.75
CA GLN A 546 9.98 -14.45 7.63
C GLN A 546 10.81 -15.68 7.25
N TYR A 547 10.16 -16.82 7.03
CA TYR A 547 10.77 -18.04 6.52
C TYR A 547 10.14 -18.42 5.18
N MET A 548 10.93 -18.35 4.11
CA MET A 548 10.51 -18.64 2.74
C MET A 548 10.93 -20.06 2.34
N ILE A 549 9.95 -20.89 2.01
CA ILE A 549 10.10 -22.26 1.51
C ILE A 549 9.92 -22.23 0.00
N HIS A 550 10.87 -22.82 -0.73
CA HIS A 550 10.98 -22.76 -2.20
C HIS A 550 10.98 -21.32 -2.75
N PRO A 551 12.00 -20.49 -2.45
CA PRO A 551 12.14 -19.16 -3.08
C PRO A 551 12.14 -19.25 -4.61
N GLY A 552 11.45 -18.34 -5.29
CA GLY A 552 11.23 -18.41 -6.74
C GLY A 552 10.32 -19.56 -7.16
N GLU A 553 9.48 -20.05 -6.23
CA GLU A 553 8.57 -21.19 -6.38
C GLU A 553 9.26 -22.50 -6.82
N THR A 554 10.55 -22.67 -6.48
CA THR A 554 11.35 -23.81 -6.98
C THR A 554 12.31 -24.39 -5.95
N HIS A 555 12.57 -25.70 -6.04
CA HIS A 555 13.46 -26.43 -5.12
C HIS A 555 14.95 -26.15 -5.35
N HIS A 556 15.32 -25.44 -6.42
CA HIS A 556 16.71 -25.12 -6.74
C HIS A 556 17.32 -23.99 -5.88
N ILE A 557 16.49 -23.25 -5.14
CA ILE A 557 16.96 -22.24 -4.16
C ILE A 557 16.75 -22.77 -2.74
N ARG A 558 17.74 -22.58 -1.86
CA ARG A 558 17.64 -23.01 -0.46
C ARG A 558 16.62 -22.16 0.30
N ASN A 559 15.69 -22.80 1.00
CA ASN A 559 14.75 -22.16 1.92
C ASN A 559 15.46 -21.13 2.81
N ALA A 560 14.87 -19.94 2.91
CA ALA A 560 15.54 -18.76 3.45
C ALA A 560 14.93 -18.27 4.76
N ALA A 561 15.77 -17.98 5.74
CA ALA A 561 15.38 -17.28 6.95
C ALA A 561 15.76 -15.80 6.83
N ILE A 562 14.78 -14.94 7.07
CA ILE A 562 14.85 -13.49 6.88
C ILE A 562 14.45 -12.82 8.19
N VAL A 563 15.21 -11.81 8.60
CA VAL A 563 14.94 -11.00 9.80
C VAL A 563 14.92 -9.53 9.43
N GLY A 564 14.19 -8.72 10.18
CA GLY A 564 14.24 -7.29 10.00
C GLY A 564 13.29 -6.48 10.87
N LEU A 565 12.99 -5.28 10.38
CA LEU A 565 12.33 -4.22 11.13
C LEU A 565 11.45 -3.39 10.19
N LYS A 566 10.15 -3.38 10.46
CA LYS A 566 9.19 -2.40 9.94
C LYS A 566 9.05 -1.27 10.96
N LEU A 567 9.08 -0.02 10.52
CA LEU A 567 8.90 1.17 11.36
C LEU A 567 7.88 2.08 10.69
N ILE A 568 6.89 2.55 11.46
CA ILE A 568 5.88 3.50 11.00
C ILE A 568 5.90 4.72 11.92
N ALA A 569 6.03 5.91 11.33
CA ALA A 569 6.08 7.19 12.03
C ALA A 569 5.05 8.16 11.44
N ASN A 570 4.04 8.53 12.23
CA ASN A 570 3.08 9.60 11.93
C ASN A 570 3.62 10.92 12.49
N LEU A 571 3.55 12.03 11.75
CA LEU A 571 4.06 13.34 12.17
C LEU A 571 2.93 14.26 12.72
#